data_AF-A0A368UA77-F1
#
_entry.id   AF-A0A368UA77-F1
#
_cell.length_a   1.000
_cell.length_b   1.000
_cell.length_c   1.000
_cell.angle_alpha   90.00
_cell.angle_beta   90.00
_cell.angle_gamma   90.00
#
_symmetry.space_group_name_H-M   'P 1'
#
loop_
_entity.id
_entity.type
_entity.pdbx_description
1 polymer ?
#
loop_
_entity_poly.entity_id
_entity_poly.type
_entity_poly.pdbx_seq_one_letter_code
_entity_poly.pdbx_strand_id
1 'polypeptide(L)'
;MKVSKYARMSPEDVQSVVAELALWAEGKLGSDLTWAALEERFGFTRAAMDRKPEIKQAYRLAKEALINLPKTRQEVSLELATLEREVELLKKQVAEHQRREALWRERWQRIAFHIRLKGMHVHQIDRPAGGTLPDEQETAKILSMFDKDIPPARN
;
A
#
# COMPACT_ATOMS: atom_id res chain seq x y z
N MET A 1 24.68 -38.20 6.79
CA MET A 1 23.63 -39.13 6.32
C MET A 1 22.30 -38.39 6.31
N LYS A 2 21.55 -38.40 5.20
CA LYS A 2 20.20 -37.81 5.17
C LYS A 2 19.27 -38.74 5.97
N VAL A 3 18.73 -38.25 7.08
CA VAL A 3 17.73 -38.99 7.86
C VAL A 3 16.50 -39.18 6.97
N SER A 4 15.93 -40.38 6.96
CA SER A 4 14.75 -40.70 6.15
C SER A 4 13.56 -39.86 6.62
N LYS A 5 12.78 -39.30 5.68
CA LYS A 5 11.54 -38.54 5.92
C LYS A 5 10.49 -39.29 6.77
N TYR A 6 10.62 -40.61 6.92
CA TYR A 6 9.75 -41.48 7.72
C TYR A 6 10.43 -42.06 8.96
N ALA A 7 11.67 -41.67 9.25
CA ALA A 7 12.37 -42.12 10.45
C ALA A 7 11.69 -41.57 11.71
N ARG A 8 11.65 -42.39 12.77
CA ARG A 8 11.23 -41.90 14.08
C ARG A 8 12.31 -40.94 14.59
N MET A 9 11.92 -39.70 14.87
CA MET A 9 12.80 -38.72 15.52
C MET A 9 13.25 -39.23 16.89
N SER A 10 14.56 -39.25 17.11
CA SER A 10 15.14 -39.51 18.42
C SER A 10 15.02 -38.27 19.33
N PRO A 11 15.23 -38.41 20.65
CA PRO A 11 15.32 -37.26 21.55
C PRO A 11 16.40 -36.24 21.14
N GLU A 12 17.53 -36.71 20.60
CA GLU A 12 18.63 -35.87 20.12
C GLU A 12 18.22 -35.07 18.86
N ASP A 13 17.43 -35.67 17.96
CA ASP A 13 16.86 -34.98 16.81
C ASP A 13 15.92 -33.85 17.27
N VAL A 14 15.08 -34.12 18.27
CA VAL A 14 14.17 -33.13 18.87
C VAL A 14 14.96 -31.96 19.44
N GLN A 15 16.01 -32.24 20.21
CA GLN A 15 16.87 -31.20 20.78
C GLN A 15 17.55 -30.35 19.71
N SER A 16 18.06 -30.97 18.64
CA SER A 16 18.70 -30.27 17.53
C SER A 16 17.74 -29.30 16.83
N VAL A 17 16.50 -29.74 16.58
CA VAL A 17 15.47 -28.87 15.98
C VAL A 17 15.11 -27.71 16.92
N VAL A 18 14.96 -27.97 18.22
CA VAL A 18 14.65 -26.93 19.21
C VAL A 18 15.78 -25.89 19.32
N ALA A 19 17.04 -26.33 19.33
CA ALA A 19 18.20 -25.44 19.37
C ALA A 19 18.27 -24.52 18.15
N GLU A 20 17.97 -25.05 16.96
CA GLU A 20 17.92 -24.25 15.74
C GLU A 20 16.77 -23.24 15.74
N LEU A 21 15.60 -23.63 16.25
CA LEU A 21 14.47 -22.71 16.43
C LEU A 21 14.81 -21.55 17.38
N ALA A 22 15.64 -21.79 18.41
CA ALA A 22 16.14 -20.72 19.27
C ALA A 22 17.05 -19.74 18.50
N LEU A 23 17.90 -20.22 17.59
CA LEU A 23 18.71 -19.35 16.71
C LEU A 23 17.85 -18.50 15.77
N TRP A 24 16.72 -19.04 15.29
CA TRP A 24 15.71 -18.25 14.56
C TRP A 24 15.05 -17.21 15.45
N ALA A 25 14.68 -17.56 16.69
CA ALA A 25 14.10 -16.61 17.64
C ALA A 25 15.03 -15.43 17.94
N GLU A 26 16.35 -15.66 17.92
CA GLU A 26 17.39 -14.63 18.07
C GLU A 26 17.64 -13.83 16.77
N GLY A 27 16.99 -14.16 15.66
CA GLY A 27 17.14 -13.47 14.37
C GLY A 27 18.42 -13.82 13.60
N LYS A 28 19.23 -14.78 14.07
CA LYS A 28 20.52 -15.14 13.44
C LYS A 28 20.38 -15.82 12.08
N LEU A 29 19.21 -16.39 11.81
CA LEU A 29 18.89 -17.15 10.60
C LEU A 29 17.89 -16.41 9.68
N GLY A 30 17.64 -15.12 9.94
CA GLY A 30 16.67 -14.30 9.22
C GLY A 30 15.23 -14.42 9.76
N SER A 31 14.30 -13.70 9.12
CA SER A 31 12.89 -13.59 9.53
C SER A 31 11.97 -14.69 8.98
N ASP A 32 12.42 -15.46 7.99
CA ASP A 32 11.57 -16.35 7.19
C ASP A 32 11.48 -17.78 7.75
N LEU A 33 11.17 -17.89 9.04
CA LEU A 33 10.93 -19.19 9.66
C LEU A 33 9.66 -19.83 9.08
N THR A 34 9.80 -20.89 8.28
CA THR A 34 8.68 -21.69 7.74
C THR A 34 8.88 -23.17 8.03
N TRP A 35 7.79 -23.94 8.02
CA TRP A 35 7.90 -25.40 8.14
C TRP A 35 8.72 -26.00 7.01
N ALA A 36 8.57 -25.51 5.77
CA ALA A 36 9.35 -25.98 4.62
C ALA A 36 10.86 -25.80 4.83
N ALA A 37 11.30 -24.66 5.40
CA ALA A 37 12.71 -24.43 5.72
C ALA A 37 13.25 -25.43 6.75
N LEU A 38 12.44 -25.84 7.73
CA LEU A 38 12.81 -26.87 8.70
C LEU A 38 12.86 -28.26 8.07
N GLU A 39 11.90 -28.59 7.20
CA GLU A 39 11.88 -29.86 6.47
C GLU A 39 13.10 -30.00 5.56
N GLU A 40 13.48 -28.94 4.84
CA GLU A 40 14.67 -28.92 3.99
C GLU A 40 15.95 -29.11 4.81
N ARG A 41 16.03 -28.47 5.98
CA ARG A 41 17.22 -28.47 6.82
C ARG A 41 17.44 -29.76 7.60
N PHE A 42 16.36 -30.33 8.16
CA PHE A 42 16.43 -31.52 9.02
C PHE A 42 15.99 -32.82 8.32
N GLY A 43 15.30 -32.73 7.18
CA GLY A 43 14.82 -33.90 6.43
C GLY A 43 13.60 -34.60 7.04
N PHE A 44 13.06 -34.10 8.15
CA PHE A 44 11.82 -34.59 8.75
C PHE A 44 10.62 -33.88 8.15
N THR A 45 9.46 -34.54 8.12
CA THR A 45 8.21 -33.89 7.71
C THR A 45 7.67 -32.99 8.81
N ARG A 46 6.93 -31.95 8.45
CA ARG A 46 6.18 -31.06 9.34
C ARG A 46 5.30 -31.86 10.30
N ALA A 47 4.61 -32.88 9.80
CA ALA A 47 3.74 -33.71 10.63
C ALA A 47 4.52 -34.47 11.70
N ALA A 48 5.76 -34.91 11.42
CA ALA A 48 6.62 -35.55 12.40
C ALA A 48 7.10 -34.54 13.47
N MET A 49 7.48 -33.34 13.04
CA MET A 49 7.96 -32.26 13.92
C MET A 49 6.84 -31.65 14.78
N ASP A 50 5.68 -31.32 14.19
CA ASP A 50 4.54 -30.68 14.89
C ASP A 50 3.88 -31.61 15.93
N ARG A 51 4.00 -32.93 15.78
CA ARG A 51 3.54 -33.91 16.77
C ARG A 51 4.38 -33.91 18.05
N LYS A 52 5.59 -33.34 18.03
CA LYS A 52 6.45 -33.20 19.21
C LYS A 52 6.12 -31.89 19.91
N PRO A 53 5.57 -31.93 21.15
CA PRO A 53 5.13 -30.73 21.83
C PRO A 53 6.27 -29.72 22.04
N GLU A 54 7.50 -30.19 22.25
CA GLU A 54 8.69 -29.36 22.43
C GLU A 54 9.00 -28.54 21.18
N ILE A 55 9.00 -29.18 20.00
CA ILE A 55 9.25 -28.52 18.72
C ILE A 55 8.11 -27.56 18.39
N LYS A 56 6.87 -27.98 18.62
CA LYS A 56 5.69 -27.14 18.38
C LYS A 56 5.73 -25.87 19.23
N GLN A 57 6.08 -26.01 20.52
CA GLN A 57 6.23 -24.87 21.41
C GLN A 57 7.39 -23.96 20.98
N ALA A 58 8.57 -24.54 20.69
CA ALA A 58 9.73 -23.78 20.22
C ALA A 58 9.45 -23.04 18.91
N TYR A 59 8.71 -23.67 17.98
CA TYR A 59 8.31 -23.05 16.71
C TYR A 59 7.42 -21.85 16.92
N ARG A 60 6.42 -21.97 17.81
CA ARG A 60 5.53 -20.86 18.16
C ARG A 60 6.32 -19.71 18.80
N LEU A 61 7.18 -20.02 19.78
CA LEU A 61 8.01 -19.01 20.45
C LEU A 61 8.94 -18.30 19.47
N ALA A 62 9.58 -19.04 18.55
CA ALA A 62 10.42 -18.46 17.52
C ALA A 62 9.63 -17.57 16.55
N LYS A 63 8.41 -17.99 16.15
CA LYS A 63 7.51 -17.16 15.35
C LYS A 63 7.10 -15.87 16.06
N GLU A 64 6.74 -15.94 17.33
CA GLU A 64 6.38 -14.78 18.15
C GLU A 64 7.57 -13.83 18.34
N ALA A 65 8.77 -14.37 18.58
CA ALA A 65 10.00 -13.58 18.71
C ALA A 65 10.34 -12.84 17.40
N LEU A 66 10.22 -13.52 16.26
CA LEU A 66 10.50 -12.93 14.94
C LEU A 66 9.54 -11.80 14.57
N ILE A 67 8.27 -11.86 14.98
CA ILE A 67 7.31 -10.75 14.79
C ILE A 67 7.75 -9.50 15.56
N ASN A 68 8.32 -9.69 16.75
CA ASN A 68 8.74 -8.62 17.64
C ASN A 68 10.22 -8.24 17.46
N LEU A 69 10.92 -8.87 16.50
CA LEU A 69 12.32 -8.59 16.25
C LEU A 69 12.45 -7.18 15.66
N PRO A 70 13.29 -6.31 16.22
CA PRO A 70 13.51 -4.99 15.64
C PRO A 70 14.05 -5.15 14.22
N LYS A 71 13.42 -4.46 13.26
CA LYS A 71 13.89 -4.41 11.86
C LYS A 71 15.37 -4.04 11.82
N THR A 72 16.10 -4.69 10.93
CA THR A 72 17.50 -4.37 10.73
C THR A 72 17.64 -2.96 10.16
N ARG A 73 18.79 -2.31 10.40
CA ARG A 73 19.09 -0.97 9.87
C ARG A 73 18.95 -0.90 8.35
N GLN A 74 19.27 -2.01 7.65
CA GLN A 74 19.15 -2.10 6.20
C GLN A 74 17.69 -2.14 5.74
N GLU A 75 16.83 -2.93 6.39
CA GLU A 75 15.40 -2.97 6.10
C GLU A 75 14.73 -1.62 6.34
N VAL A 76 15.04 -0.98 7.48
CA VAL A 76 14.56 0.37 7.80
C VAL A 76 15.01 1.38 6.72
N SER A 77 16.27 1.31 6.28
CA SER A 77 16.78 2.21 5.24
C SER A 77 16.08 2.03 3.89
N LEU A 78 15.74 0.80 3.50
CA LEU A 78 15.04 0.52 2.25
C LEU A 78 13.58 0.98 2.32
N GLU A 79 12.92 0.76 3.45
CA GLU A 79 11.56 1.20 3.70
C GLU A 79 11.46 2.73 3.71
N LEU A 80 12.39 3.42 4.40
CA LEU A 80 12.49 4.88 4.38
C LEU A 80 12.66 5.42 2.95
N ALA A 81 13.60 4.87 2.17
CA ALA A 81 13.82 5.30 0.81
C ALA A 81 12.59 5.07 -0.09
N THR A 82 11.78 4.05 0.20
CA THR A 82 10.54 3.77 -0.55
C THR A 82 9.44 4.77 -0.16
N LEU A 83 9.25 5.00 1.15
CA LEU A 83 8.30 5.97 1.67
C LEU A 83 8.63 7.40 1.20
N GLU A 84 9.90 7.80 1.18
CA GLU A 84 10.33 9.11 0.69
C GLU A 84 9.93 9.33 -0.78
N ARG A 85 10.09 8.30 -1.63
CA ARG A 85 9.66 8.39 -3.04
C ARG A 85 8.15 8.51 -3.17
N GLU A 86 7.39 7.77 -2.36
CA GLU A 86 5.94 7.84 -2.36
C GLU A 86 5.43 9.21 -1.89
N VAL A 87 6.04 9.77 -0.85
CA VAL A 87 5.74 11.14 -0.38
C VAL A 87 5.98 12.15 -1.49
N GLU A 88 7.09 12.07 -2.21
CA GLU A 88 7.38 12.99 -3.32
C GLU A 88 6.41 12.83 -4.49
N LEU A 89 5.99 11.60 -4.80
CA LEU A 89 4.96 11.35 -5.81
C LEU A 89 3.61 11.95 -5.40
N LEU A 90 3.18 11.70 -4.16
CA LEU A 90 1.92 12.21 -3.64
C LEU A 90 1.90 13.74 -3.59
N LYS A 91 2.99 14.39 -3.18
CA LYS A 91 3.11 15.85 -3.22
C LYS A 91 2.90 16.40 -4.64
N LYS A 92 3.48 15.76 -5.67
CA LYS A 92 3.28 16.16 -7.07
C LYS A 92 1.83 16.00 -7.51
N GLN A 93 1.19 14.90 -7.14
CA GLN A 93 -0.23 14.67 -7.46
C GLN A 93 -1.13 15.72 -6.78
N VAL A 94 -0.89 16.03 -5.51
CA VAL A 94 -1.61 17.07 -4.78
C VAL A 94 -1.42 18.44 -5.46
N ALA A 95 -0.19 18.79 -5.83
CA ALA A 95 0.08 20.05 -6.52
C ALA A 95 -0.65 20.15 -7.87
N GLU A 96 -0.68 19.06 -8.65
CA GLU A 96 -1.41 19.02 -9.92
C GLU A 96 -2.93 19.11 -9.72
N HIS A 97 -3.47 18.43 -8.71
CA HIS A 97 -4.89 18.55 -8.36
C HIS A 97 -5.26 19.98 -7.93
N GLN A 98 -4.43 20.62 -7.11
CA GLN A 98 -4.62 22.01 -6.70
C GLN A 98 -4.57 22.97 -7.90
N ARG A 99 -3.60 22.76 -8.81
CA ARG A 99 -3.52 23.52 -10.07
C ARG A 99 -4.80 23.37 -10.89
N ARG A 100 -5.27 22.14 -11.08
CA ARG A 100 -6.51 21.85 -11.82
C ARG A 100 -7.72 22.49 -11.15
N GLU A 101 -7.82 22.42 -9.82
CA GLU A 101 -8.90 23.03 -9.07
C GLU A 101 -8.91 24.56 -9.24
N ALA A 102 -7.74 25.20 -9.20
CA ALA A 102 -7.62 26.63 -9.45
C ALA A 102 -8.11 27.01 -10.86
N LEU A 103 -7.66 26.28 -11.89
CA LEU A 103 -8.10 26.49 -13.27
C LEU A 103 -9.61 26.28 -13.44
N TRP A 104 -10.16 25.25 -12.79
CA TRP A 104 -11.60 24.98 -12.80
C TRP A 104 -12.38 26.10 -12.11
N ARG A 105 -11.88 26.60 -10.98
CA ARG A 105 -12.50 27.71 -10.24
C ARG A 105 -12.51 29.00 -11.05
N GLU A 106 -11.38 29.35 -11.68
CA GLU A 106 -11.29 30.52 -12.58
C GLU A 106 -12.26 30.38 -13.75
N ARG A 107 -12.33 29.19 -14.36
CA ARG A 107 -13.28 28.92 -15.45
C ARG A 107 -14.72 29.06 -14.98
N TRP A 108 -15.06 28.50 -13.81
CA TRP A 108 -16.40 28.60 -13.24
C TRP A 108 -16.80 30.05 -12.97
N GLN A 109 -15.91 30.84 -12.38
CA GLN A 109 -16.12 32.28 -12.17
C GLN A 109 -16.34 33.01 -13.50
N ARG A 110 -15.58 32.64 -14.55
CA ARG A 110 -15.76 33.23 -15.88
C ARG A 110 -17.15 32.95 -16.46
N ILE A 111 -17.58 31.70 -16.40
CA ILE A 111 -18.90 31.28 -16.88
C ILE A 111 -20.01 31.99 -16.08
N ALA A 112 -19.92 32.03 -14.75
CA ALA A 112 -20.90 32.67 -13.88
C ALA A 112 -21.06 34.17 -14.19
N PHE A 113 -19.96 34.88 -14.45
CA PHE A 113 -20.00 36.29 -14.85
C PHE A 113 -20.74 36.49 -16.18
N HIS A 114 -20.45 35.68 -17.19
CA HIS A 114 -21.10 35.78 -18.51
C HIS A 114 -22.59 35.40 -18.45
N ILE A 115 -22.97 34.42 -17.62
CA ILE A 115 -24.38 34.10 -17.34
C ILE A 115 -25.10 35.33 -16.77
N ARG A 116 -24.50 35.99 -15.78
CA ARG A 116 -25.06 37.20 -15.18
C ARG A 116 -25.19 38.34 -16.19
N LEU A 117 -24.21 38.56 -17.07
CA LEU A 117 -24.29 39.58 -18.13
C LEU A 117 -25.47 39.36 -19.08
N LYS A 118 -25.87 38.09 -19.28
CA LYS A 118 -27.04 37.73 -20.09
C LYS A 118 -28.38 37.83 -19.33
N GLY A 119 -28.38 38.37 -18.11
CA GLY A 119 -29.58 38.51 -17.28
C GLY A 119 -30.10 37.20 -16.69
N MET A 120 -29.29 36.13 -16.74
CA MET A 120 -29.65 34.83 -16.18
C MET A 120 -29.07 34.67 -14.77
N HIS A 121 -29.79 33.94 -13.90
CA HIS A 121 -29.32 33.61 -12.56
C HIS A 121 -28.66 32.24 -12.52
N VAL A 122 -27.45 32.15 -11.97
CA VAL A 122 -26.64 30.91 -11.92
C VAL A 122 -27.42 29.74 -11.30
N HIS A 123 -28.19 29.96 -10.24
CA HIS A 123 -28.98 28.92 -9.59
C HIS A 123 -30.09 28.30 -10.48
N GLN A 124 -30.45 28.96 -11.58
CA GLN A 124 -31.41 28.43 -12.56
C GLN A 124 -30.71 27.52 -13.57
N ILE A 125 -29.41 27.72 -13.79
CA ILE A 125 -28.57 27.01 -14.75
C ILE A 125 -27.87 25.82 -14.08
N ASP A 126 -27.33 26.02 -12.87
CA ASP A 126 -26.63 25.01 -12.08
C ASP A 126 -27.64 24.11 -11.35
N ARG A 127 -28.27 23.22 -12.11
CA ARG A 127 -29.18 22.20 -11.58
C ARG A 127 -28.56 20.82 -11.78
N PRO A 128 -28.77 19.89 -10.82
CA PRO A 128 -28.34 18.51 -10.98
C PRO A 128 -28.87 17.94 -12.30
N ALA A 129 -28.00 17.33 -13.09
CA ALA A 129 -28.43 16.64 -14.30
C ALA A 129 -29.33 15.46 -13.91
N GLY A 130 -30.55 15.42 -14.43
CA GLY A 130 -31.47 14.28 -14.25
C GLY A 130 -31.17 13.08 -15.15
N GLY A 131 -30.03 13.08 -15.85
CA GLY A 131 -29.68 12.09 -16.86
C GLY A 131 -28.18 12.08 -17.15
N THR A 132 -27.80 11.41 -18.24
CA THR A 132 -26.39 11.26 -18.64
C THR A 132 -25.75 12.61 -18.92
N LEU A 133 -24.58 12.84 -18.32
CA LEU A 133 -23.79 14.04 -18.58
C LEU A 133 -23.18 13.98 -20.00
N PRO A 134 -22.99 15.14 -20.67
CA PRO A 134 -22.24 15.20 -21.91
C PRO A 134 -20.85 14.61 -21.73
N ASP A 135 -20.33 13.95 -22.76
CA ASP A 135 -18.95 13.47 -22.73
C ASP A 135 -17.95 14.65 -22.79
N GLU A 136 -16.67 14.34 -22.68
CA GLU A 136 -15.62 15.36 -22.61
C GLU A 136 -15.53 16.21 -23.89
N GLN A 137 -15.78 15.62 -25.07
CA GLN A 137 -15.74 16.32 -26.35
C GLN A 137 -16.96 17.24 -26.51
N GLU A 138 -18.15 16.74 -26.17
CA GLU A 138 -19.38 17.50 -26.20
C GLU A 138 -19.33 18.67 -25.22
N THR A 139 -18.84 18.42 -24.00
CA THR A 139 -18.60 19.44 -22.98
C THR A 139 -17.62 20.51 -23.49
N ALA A 140 -16.50 20.12 -24.09
CA ALA A 140 -15.52 21.06 -24.63
C ALA A 140 -16.12 21.94 -25.75
N LYS A 141 -16.91 21.34 -26.65
CA LYS A 141 -17.59 22.07 -27.74
C LYS A 141 -18.59 23.10 -27.20
N ILE A 142 -19.43 22.72 -26.24
CA ILE A 142 -20.39 23.64 -25.60
C ILE A 142 -19.65 24.81 -24.93
N LEU A 143 -18.59 24.51 -24.18
CA LEU A 143 -17.88 25.52 -23.41
C LEU A 143 -17.06 26.50 -24.27
N SER A 144 -16.57 26.07 -25.43
CA SER A 144 -15.81 26.94 -26.36
C SER A 144 -16.57 28.21 -26.77
N MET A 145 -17.91 28.17 -26.75
CA MET A 145 -18.76 29.32 -27.06
C MET A 145 -18.68 30.45 -26.00
N PHE A 146 -18.09 30.15 -24.85
CA PHE A 146 -17.98 31.05 -23.69
C PHE A 146 -16.54 31.44 -23.35
N ASP A 147 -15.55 31.02 -24.16
CA ASP A 147 -14.13 31.37 -23.97
C ASP A 147 -13.87 32.83 -24.41
N LYS A 148 -14.44 33.78 -23.66
CA LYS A 148 -14.18 35.21 -23.79
C LYS A 148 -13.54 35.73 -22.51
N ASP A 149 -12.48 36.52 -22.65
CA ASP A 149 -11.79 37.15 -21.53
C ASP A 149 -12.72 38.09 -20.75
N ILE A 150 -12.54 38.11 -19.43
CA ILE A 150 -13.27 39.02 -18.55
C ILE A 150 -12.43 40.28 -18.37
N PRO A 151 -13.02 41.48 -18.54
CA PRO A 151 -12.33 42.73 -18.24
C PRO A 151 -11.87 42.77 -16.78
N PRO A 152 -10.68 43.33 -16.47
CA PRO A 152 -10.21 43.42 -15.09
C PRO A 152 -11.24 44.17 -14.23
N ALA A 153 -11.43 43.69 -13.00
CA ALA A 153 -12.33 44.34 -12.05
C ALA A 153 -11.86 45.78 -11.80
N ARG A 154 -12.77 46.76 -11.90
CA ARG A 154 -12.48 48.14 -11.49
C ARG A 154 -12.43 48.17 -9.97
N ASN A 155 -11.25 48.49 -9.42
CA ASN A 155 -11.08 48.88 -8.02
C ASN A 155 -11.76 50.21 -7.73
#